data_AF-A0A370GAW6-F1
#
_entry.id   AF-A0A370GAW6-F1
#
_cell.length_a   1.000
_cell.length_b   1.000
_cell.length_c   1.000
_cell.angle_alpha   90.00
_cell.angle_beta   90.00
_cell.angle_gamma   90.00
#
_symmetry.space_group_name_H-M   'P 1'
#
loop_
_entity.id
_entity.type
_entity.pdbx_description
1 polymer ?
#
loop_
_entity_poly.entity_id
_entity_poly.type
_entity_poly.pdbx_seq_one_letter_code
_entity_poly.pdbx_strand_id
1 'polypeptide(L)'
;MKRYFRIMAAFCGVLSVSAAYSAVPNNDHPATFLGPTLRGGFNSMLTDTSAYAISGEAGIRNLRAGGSVGWNIMQAHALKFSAEFLWQQINYAYFAGNNHDWANQGAVGAAYQYDLGRYVRFHPQLGLNGYYASASSAALGTETGTFINSSGVVQPFTNIQRLAGSHASGISPGFSIQAWQGMRAGIDLNYDNVRYDMRYEPSTTAKGWGGTAHLRQQLGDYIAVGASAAVREPFNHYQAELAWNTLPCYGAWSLKLIGAYTIGKHSLPNTYNVGFTVDYFLDMMRGIPEEDVKADFLAWMAKPAVYMPQVLAIADESVS
;
A
#
# COMPACT_ATOMS: atom_id res chain seq x y z
N MET A 1 -6.40 13.01 -30.27
CA MET A 1 -6.95 11.95 -29.41
C MET A 1 -6.71 10.51 -29.88
N LYS A 2 -6.93 10.13 -31.16
CA LYS A 2 -6.80 8.73 -31.62
C LYS A 2 -5.38 8.10 -31.57
N ARG A 3 -4.30 8.89 -31.45
CA ARG A 3 -2.91 8.38 -31.35
C ARG A 3 -2.47 8.00 -29.92
N TYR A 4 -3.12 8.53 -28.89
CA TYR A 4 -2.75 8.26 -27.49
C TYR A 4 -3.24 6.89 -27.00
N PHE A 5 -4.30 6.34 -27.60
CA PHE A 5 -4.89 5.06 -27.20
C PHE A 5 -4.06 3.83 -27.58
N ARG A 6 -3.20 3.94 -28.61
CA ARG A 6 -2.40 2.79 -29.10
C ARG A 6 -1.18 2.46 -28.24
N ILE A 7 -0.67 3.42 -27.46
CA ILE A 7 0.49 3.21 -26.58
C ILE A 7 0.06 2.52 -25.26
N MET A 8 -1.13 2.84 -24.73
CA MET A 8 -1.69 2.12 -23.57
C MET A 8 -1.92 0.63 -23.87
N ALA A 9 -2.37 0.30 -25.08
CA ALA A 9 -2.60 -1.10 -25.49
C ALA A 9 -1.30 -1.90 -25.68
N ALA A 10 -0.19 -1.25 -26.04
CA ALA A 10 1.09 -1.91 -26.24
C ALA A 10 1.82 -2.23 -24.92
N PHE A 11 1.58 -1.46 -23.85
CA PHE A 11 2.23 -1.67 -22.55
C PHE A 11 1.60 -2.83 -21.73
N CYS A 12 0.35 -3.21 -22.01
CA CYS A 12 -0.28 -4.37 -21.37
C CYS A 12 0.24 -5.73 -21.85
N GLY A 13 1.02 -5.78 -22.95
CA GLY A 13 1.48 -7.04 -23.55
C GLY A 13 2.69 -7.70 -22.88
N VAL A 14 3.43 -7.00 -22.02
CA VAL A 14 4.77 -7.45 -21.56
C VAL A 14 4.77 -8.11 -20.17
N LEU A 15 3.63 -8.19 -19.47
CA LEU A 15 3.57 -8.77 -18.12
C LEU A 15 3.09 -10.23 -18.07
N SER A 16 3.28 -10.99 -19.14
CA SER A 16 3.09 -12.45 -19.13
C SER A 16 4.36 -13.16 -18.66
N VAL A 17 4.85 -12.81 -17.46
CA VAL A 17 5.72 -13.72 -16.72
C VAL A 17 4.82 -14.79 -16.16
N SER A 18 4.74 -15.91 -16.85
CA SER A 18 4.13 -17.14 -16.35
C SER A 18 4.87 -17.54 -15.08
N ALA A 19 4.32 -17.13 -13.93
CA ALA A 19 4.68 -17.74 -12.66
C ALA A 19 4.29 -19.21 -12.79
N ALA A 20 5.29 -20.07 -13.04
CA ALA A 20 5.10 -21.51 -12.95
C ALA A 20 4.46 -21.77 -11.58
N TYR A 21 3.26 -22.38 -11.58
CA TYR A 21 2.58 -22.83 -10.38
C TYR A 21 3.40 -23.97 -9.77
N SER A 22 4.50 -23.65 -9.11
CA SER A 22 5.13 -24.58 -8.16
C SER A 22 4.22 -24.70 -6.96
N ALA A 23 4.01 -25.92 -6.45
CA ALA A 23 3.35 -26.13 -5.18
C ALA A 23 3.97 -25.19 -4.12
N VAL A 24 3.12 -24.51 -3.34
CA VAL A 24 3.60 -23.61 -2.30
C VAL A 24 4.38 -24.46 -1.29
N PRO A 25 5.67 -24.16 -1.02
CA PRO A 25 6.40 -24.87 0.02
C PRO A 25 5.64 -24.76 1.34
N ASN A 26 5.43 -25.88 2.03
CA ASN A 26 4.79 -25.87 3.33
C ASN A 26 5.76 -25.22 4.34
N ASN A 27 5.42 -24.03 4.80
CA ASN A 27 6.25 -23.18 5.65
C ASN A 27 5.30 -22.36 6.52
N ASP A 28 5.63 -22.21 7.80
CA ASP A 28 4.85 -21.48 8.81
C ASP A 28 4.66 -20.00 8.47
N HIS A 29 5.56 -19.43 7.64
CA HIS A 29 5.51 -18.05 7.19
C HIS A 29 5.60 -17.94 5.66
N PRO A 30 4.53 -18.31 4.94
CA PRO A 30 4.55 -18.27 3.49
C PRO A 30 4.71 -16.84 2.98
N ALA A 31 5.55 -16.69 1.96
CA ALA A 31 5.71 -15.44 1.24
C ALA A 31 4.93 -15.50 -0.08
N THR A 32 4.20 -14.43 -0.36
CA THR A 32 3.41 -14.31 -1.59
C THR A 32 4.02 -13.27 -2.51
N PHE A 33 4.37 -13.68 -3.73
CA PHE A 33 4.55 -12.72 -4.81
C PHE A 33 3.18 -12.26 -5.30
N LEU A 34 2.87 -10.98 -5.15
CA LEU A 34 1.63 -10.40 -5.67
C LEU A 34 1.66 -10.21 -7.20
N GLY A 35 2.82 -10.46 -7.83
CA GLY A 35 3.04 -10.33 -9.25
C GLY A 35 3.51 -8.94 -9.65
N PRO A 36 3.82 -8.72 -10.93
CA PRO A 36 3.97 -7.38 -11.44
C PRO A 36 2.61 -6.66 -11.38
N THR A 37 2.56 -5.46 -10.82
CA THR A 37 1.33 -4.65 -10.80
C THR A 37 1.46 -3.39 -11.66
N LEU A 38 0.36 -3.01 -12.31
CA LEU A 38 0.24 -1.74 -13.02
C LEU A 38 -0.68 -0.84 -12.21
N ARG A 39 -0.16 0.31 -11.78
CA ARG A 39 -0.92 1.37 -11.10
C ARG A 39 -1.13 2.55 -12.04
N GLY A 40 -2.37 3.01 -12.14
CA GLY A 40 -2.76 4.24 -12.83
C GLY A 40 -3.33 5.25 -11.85
N GLY A 41 -2.92 6.50 -11.94
CA GLY A 41 -3.42 7.60 -11.12
C GLY A 41 -3.83 8.81 -11.95
N PHE A 42 -4.93 9.44 -11.54
CA PHE A 42 -5.42 10.69 -12.12
C PHE A 42 -5.71 11.69 -10.99
N ASN A 43 -5.15 12.89 -11.11
CA ASN A 43 -5.28 13.95 -10.10
C ASN A 43 -5.56 15.29 -10.79
N SER A 44 -6.47 16.09 -10.21
CA SER A 44 -6.86 17.39 -10.76
C SER A 44 -7.43 18.30 -9.67
N MET A 45 -7.35 19.61 -9.90
CA MET A 45 -7.98 20.62 -9.06
C MET A 45 -9.49 20.63 -9.30
N LEU A 46 -10.28 20.76 -8.23
CA LEU A 46 -11.71 21.07 -8.31
C LEU A 46 -11.95 22.58 -8.26
N THR A 47 -11.16 23.27 -7.43
CA THR A 47 -11.12 24.72 -7.26
C THR A 47 -9.68 25.15 -7.00
N ASP A 48 -9.39 26.43 -6.76
CA ASP A 48 -8.04 26.87 -6.37
C ASP A 48 -7.55 26.31 -5.02
N THR A 49 -8.48 25.86 -4.19
CA THR A 49 -8.19 25.36 -2.83
C THR A 49 -8.60 23.91 -2.63
N SER A 50 -9.14 23.22 -3.63
CA SER A 50 -9.57 21.83 -3.48
C SER A 50 -9.18 20.98 -4.67
N ALA A 51 -8.92 19.70 -4.41
CA ALA A 51 -8.47 18.77 -5.43
C ALA A 51 -8.93 17.35 -5.10
N TYR A 52 -8.84 16.49 -6.11
CA TYR A 52 -9.12 15.07 -5.98
C TYR A 52 -8.05 14.23 -6.67
N ALA A 53 -7.97 12.98 -6.23
CA ALA A 53 -7.14 11.94 -6.79
C ALA A 53 -7.95 10.67 -6.90
N ILE A 54 -7.83 9.95 -8.01
CA ILE A 54 -8.38 8.60 -8.19
C ILE A 54 -7.24 7.73 -8.69
N SER A 55 -7.13 6.52 -8.16
CA SER A 55 -6.13 5.57 -8.61
C SER A 55 -6.67 4.15 -8.62
N GLY A 56 -6.12 3.35 -9.52
CA GLY A 56 -6.35 1.92 -9.61
C GLY A 56 -5.02 1.20 -9.75
N GLU A 57 -4.94 0.00 -9.21
CA GLU A 57 -3.82 -0.92 -9.37
C GLU A 57 -4.35 -2.30 -9.73
N ALA A 58 -3.74 -2.93 -10.73
CA ALA A 58 -4.13 -4.26 -11.16
C ALA A 58 -2.89 -5.12 -11.45
N GLY A 59 -2.96 -6.37 -11.05
CA GLY A 59 -2.00 -7.43 -11.32
C GLY A 59 -2.67 -8.79 -11.13
N ILE A 60 -1.94 -9.87 -11.37
CA ILE A 60 -2.50 -11.24 -11.38
C ILE A 60 -3.09 -11.63 -10.00
N ARG A 61 -2.51 -11.13 -8.91
CA ARG A 61 -2.89 -11.45 -7.52
C ARG A 61 -3.22 -10.22 -6.69
N ASN A 62 -3.42 -9.07 -7.34
CA ASN A 62 -3.60 -7.80 -6.65
C ASN A 62 -4.52 -6.87 -7.44
N LEU A 63 -5.58 -6.42 -6.80
CA LEU A 63 -6.46 -5.37 -7.29
C LEU A 63 -6.61 -4.32 -6.18
N ARG A 64 -6.36 -3.06 -6.50
CA ARG A 64 -6.62 -1.93 -5.60
C ARG A 64 -7.38 -0.84 -6.34
N ALA A 65 -8.34 -0.23 -5.68
CA ALA A 65 -8.97 1.00 -6.12
C ALA A 65 -8.96 1.99 -4.97
N GLY A 66 -8.68 3.26 -5.25
CA GLY A 66 -8.64 4.28 -4.22
C GLY A 66 -8.96 5.66 -4.74
N GLY A 67 -9.43 6.52 -3.84
CA GLY A 67 -9.75 7.91 -4.13
C GLY A 67 -9.40 8.80 -2.96
N SER A 68 -9.12 10.07 -3.24
CA SER A 68 -8.89 11.10 -2.23
C SER A 68 -9.54 12.42 -2.64
N VAL A 69 -10.04 13.17 -1.67
CA VAL A 69 -10.52 14.55 -1.82
C VAL A 69 -9.91 15.40 -0.72
N GLY A 70 -9.52 16.62 -1.02
CA GLY A 70 -8.83 17.47 -0.05
C GLY A 70 -8.94 18.94 -0.33
N TRP A 71 -8.61 19.73 0.69
CA TRP A 71 -8.69 21.18 0.72
C TRP A 71 -7.45 21.81 1.34
N ASN A 72 -6.97 22.88 0.74
CA ASN A 72 -6.12 23.87 1.36
C ASN A 72 -7.02 24.88 2.08
N ILE A 73 -7.13 24.73 3.40
CA ILE A 73 -8.00 25.58 4.23
C ILE A 73 -7.36 26.97 4.41
N MET A 74 -6.03 27.01 4.48
CA MET A 74 -5.21 28.22 4.60
C MET A 74 -3.89 27.99 3.84
N GLN A 75 -3.09 29.04 3.63
CA GLN A 75 -1.83 28.95 2.87
C GLN A 75 -0.83 27.89 3.37
N ALA A 76 -0.94 27.47 4.64
CA ALA A 76 -0.06 26.49 5.27
C ALA A 76 -0.77 25.20 5.71
N HIS A 77 -2.09 25.08 5.52
CA HIS A 77 -2.89 24.01 6.11
C HIS A 77 -3.65 23.24 5.05
N ALA A 78 -3.42 21.92 5.00
CA ALA A 78 -4.11 21.02 4.09
C ALA A 78 -4.82 19.90 4.86
N LEU A 79 -6.02 19.55 4.42
CA LEU A 79 -6.82 18.44 4.93
C LEU A 79 -7.26 17.56 3.76
N LYS A 80 -7.20 16.24 3.90
CA LYS A 80 -7.77 15.31 2.90
C LYS A 80 -8.42 14.11 3.57
N PHE A 81 -9.37 13.53 2.85
CA PHE A 81 -9.95 12.22 3.13
C PHE A 81 -9.65 11.28 1.98
N SER A 82 -9.48 10.00 2.29
CA SER A 82 -9.28 8.97 1.28
C SER A 82 -10.03 7.70 1.64
N ALA A 83 -10.40 6.95 0.61
CA ALA A 83 -10.89 5.58 0.74
C ALA A 83 -10.11 4.68 -0.21
N GLU A 84 -9.90 3.43 0.21
CA GLU A 84 -9.35 2.38 -0.64
C GLU A 84 -10.13 1.07 -0.48
N PHE A 85 -10.11 0.29 -1.54
CA PHE A 85 -10.51 -1.11 -1.58
C PHE A 85 -9.32 -1.91 -2.10
N LEU A 86 -8.96 -2.97 -1.38
CA LEU A 86 -7.84 -3.86 -1.69
C LEU A 86 -8.35 -5.29 -1.77
N TRP A 87 -7.97 -6.02 -2.81
CA TRP A 87 -8.29 -7.43 -3.01
C TRP A 87 -7.03 -8.15 -3.48
N GLN A 88 -6.56 -9.11 -2.70
CA GLN A 88 -5.28 -9.79 -2.93
C GLN A 88 -5.42 -11.29 -2.78
N GLN A 89 -4.69 -12.04 -3.60
CA GLN A 89 -4.49 -13.47 -3.40
C GLN A 89 -3.22 -13.67 -2.59
N ILE A 90 -3.35 -14.16 -1.36
CA ILE A 90 -2.26 -14.33 -0.40
C ILE A 90 -2.14 -15.82 -0.04
N ASN A 91 -0.92 -16.25 0.25
CA ASN A 91 -0.63 -17.59 0.75
C ASN A 91 -0.87 -17.61 2.26
N TYR A 92 -1.73 -18.51 2.71
CA TYR A 92 -2.03 -18.72 4.12
C TYR A 92 -1.50 -20.07 4.56
N ALA A 93 -0.96 -20.14 5.78
CA ALA A 93 -0.47 -21.37 6.37
C ALA A 93 -1.58 -22.06 7.18
N TYR A 94 -1.92 -23.27 6.77
CA TYR A 94 -2.86 -24.16 7.44
C TYR A 94 -2.16 -25.48 7.77
N PHE A 95 -2.68 -26.24 8.73
CA PHE A 95 -2.20 -27.57 9.08
C PHE A 95 -2.15 -28.53 7.89
N ALA A 96 -3.12 -28.42 6.96
CA ALA A 96 -3.19 -29.26 5.77
C ALA A 96 -2.16 -28.87 4.70
N GLY A 97 -1.47 -27.75 4.88
CA GLY A 97 -0.55 -27.14 3.92
C GLY A 97 -0.93 -25.72 3.55
N ASN A 98 -0.01 -25.04 2.87
CA ASN A 98 -0.21 -23.65 2.45
C ASN A 98 -1.22 -23.55 1.29
N ASN A 99 -2.20 -22.65 1.41
CA ASN A 99 -3.23 -22.42 0.38
C ASN A 99 -3.22 -20.98 -0.14
N HIS A 100 -3.70 -20.79 -1.38
CA HIS A 100 -3.82 -19.49 -2.05
C HIS A 100 -5.25 -18.95 -1.99
N ASP A 101 -5.51 -18.00 -1.09
CA ASP A 101 -6.86 -17.48 -0.91
C ASP A 101 -6.95 -15.99 -1.18
N TRP A 102 -8.07 -15.60 -1.78
CA TRP A 102 -8.40 -14.20 -2.06
C TRP A 102 -9.01 -13.57 -0.82
N ALA A 103 -8.36 -12.54 -0.29
CA ALA A 103 -8.86 -11.74 0.82
C ALA A 103 -9.07 -10.29 0.37
N ASN A 104 -10.11 -9.63 0.88
CA ASN A 104 -10.43 -8.24 0.58
C ASN A 104 -10.48 -7.37 1.83
N GLN A 105 -10.27 -6.07 1.63
CA GLN A 105 -10.26 -5.06 2.68
C GLN A 105 -10.74 -3.72 2.14
N GLY A 106 -11.62 -3.06 2.89
CA GLY A 106 -11.93 -1.65 2.71
C GLY A 106 -11.20 -0.81 3.75
N ALA A 107 -10.72 0.37 3.39
CA ALA A 107 -10.17 1.32 4.35
C ALA A 107 -10.56 2.75 4.03
N VAL A 108 -10.68 3.56 5.07
CA VAL A 108 -10.90 5.01 5.01
C VAL A 108 -9.89 5.71 5.90
N GLY A 109 -9.50 6.92 5.53
CA GLY A 109 -8.54 7.69 6.30
C GLY A 109 -8.68 9.18 6.08
N ALA A 110 -8.08 9.93 7.01
CA ALA A 110 -7.97 11.37 6.97
C ALA A 110 -6.53 11.78 7.24
N ALA A 111 -6.08 12.85 6.60
CA ALA A 111 -4.75 13.40 6.79
C ALA A 111 -4.81 14.91 6.87
N TYR A 112 -4.13 15.45 7.87
CA TYR A 112 -3.89 16.87 8.04
C TYR A 112 -2.40 17.16 7.90
N GLN A 113 -2.05 18.24 7.20
CA GLN A 113 -0.68 18.71 7.04
C GLN A 113 -0.60 20.20 7.39
N TYR A 114 0.42 20.55 8.16
CA TYR A 114 0.79 21.93 8.46
C TYR A 114 2.22 22.21 7.98
N ASP A 115 2.36 23.18 7.08
CA ASP A 115 3.65 23.67 6.59
C ASP A 115 4.14 24.81 7.50
N LEU A 116 5.18 24.54 8.30
CA LEU A 116 5.70 25.45 9.34
C LEU A 116 6.45 26.66 8.76
N GLY A 117 6.58 26.76 7.44
CA GLY A 117 7.18 27.92 6.80
C GLY A 117 7.85 27.54 5.50
N ARG A 118 7.11 27.72 4.41
CA ARG A 118 7.57 27.49 3.04
C ARG A 118 8.80 28.31 2.64
N TYR A 119 9.12 29.40 3.33
CA TYR A 119 10.30 30.21 3.03
C TYR A 119 11.50 29.90 3.93
N VAL A 120 11.35 28.94 4.87
CA VAL A 120 12.44 28.46 5.70
C VAL A 120 13.23 27.43 4.90
N ARG A 121 14.56 27.53 4.91
CA ARG A 121 15.50 26.70 4.12
C ARG A 121 15.18 25.20 4.10
N PHE A 122 14.62 24.66 5.19
CA PHE A 122 14.34 23.23 5.36
C PHE A 122 12.88 22.83 5.15
N HIS A 123 11.98 23.78 4.86
CA HIS A 123 10.54 23.53 4.61
C HIS A 123 9.93 22.47 5.56
N PRO A 124 9.96 22.69 6.89
CA PRO A 124 9.45 21.72 7.84
C PRO A 124 7.93 21.55 7.71
N GLN A 125 7.47 20.29 7.72
CA GLN A 125 6.05 19.95 7.62
C GLN A 125 5.66 18.99 8.74
N LEU A 126 4.57 19.29 9.44
CA LEU A 126 3.93 18.41 10.41
C LEU A 126 2.74 17.73 9.74
N GLY A 127 2.62 16.43 9.95
CA GLY A 127 1.51 15.61 9.47
C GLY A 127 0.77 14.95 10.62
N LEU A 128 -0.52 14.73 10.46
CA LEU A 128 -1.29 13.82 11.28
C LEU A 128 -2.20 13.02 10.38
N ASN A 129 -1.98 11.70 10.34
CA ASN A 129 -2.84 10.78 9.60
C ASN A 129 -3.63 9.92 10.59
N GLY A 130 -4.84 9.53 10.21
CA GLY A 130 -5.65 8.56 10.94
C GLY A 130 -6.42 7.69 9.97
N TYR A 131 -6.64 6.43 10.33
CA TYR A 131 -7.34 5.49 9.46
C TYR A 131 -8.21 4.49 10.22
N TYR A 132 -9.14 3.91 9.47
CA TYR A 132 -9.89 2.72 9.83
C TYR A 132 -9.92 1.77 8.63
N ALA A 133 -9.68 0.49 8.85
CA ALA A 133 -9.74 -0.55 7.82
C ALA A 133 -10.47 -1.78 8.35
N SER A 134 -11.14 -2.50 7.45
CA SER A 134 -11.79 -3.76 7.77
C SER A 134 -11.60 -4.76 6.65
N ALA A 135 -11.10 -5.94 7.01
CA ALA A 135 -10.94 -7.08 6.13
C ALA A 135 -12.04 -8.11 6.43
N SER A 136 -12.66 -8.65 5.39
CA SER A 136 -13.76 -9.62 5.55
C SER A 136 -13.21 -10.99 5.95
N SER A 137 -13.93 -11.68 6.82
CA SER A 137 -13.66 -13.10 7.11
C SER A 137 -14.34 -13.99 6.06
N ALA A 138 -13.74 -15.14 5.75
CA ALA A 138 -14.30 -16.09 4.80
C ALA A 138 -14.11 -17.52 5.30
N ALA A 139 -15.17 -18.33 5.31
CA ALA A 139 -15.03 -19.77 5.50
C ALA A 139 -14.41 -20.37 4.24
N LEU A 140 -13.42 -21.24 4.41
CA LEU A 140 -12.81 -21.99 3.32
C LEU A 140 -13.30 -23.44 3.34
N GLY A 141 -12.73 -24.28 2.47
CA GLY A 141 -13.01 -25.70 2.42
C GLY A 141 -12.53 -26.45 3.67
N THR A 142 -13.01 -27.68 3.80
CA THR A 142 -12.47 -28.64 4.77
C THR A 142 -11.53 -29.58 4.03
N GLU A 143 -10.29 -29.68 4.49
CA GLU A 143 -9.30 -30.61 3.97
C GLU A 143 -9.20 -31.84 4.89
N THR A 144 -9.07 -33.02 4.29
CA THR A 144 -8.88 -34.27 5.06
C THR A 144 -7.64 -34.98 4.57
N GLY A 145 -6.92 -35.63 5.48
CA GLY A 145 -5.69 -36.30 5.12
C GLY A 145 -5.13 -37.15 6.24
N THR A 146 -3.84 -37.47 6.15
CA THR A 146 -3.12 -38.21 7.18
C THR A 146 -1.76 -37.57 7.43
N PHE A 147 -1.32 -37.55 8.68
CA PHE A 147 0.04 -37.17 9.05
C PHE A 147 0.71 -38.26 9.88
N ILE A 148 2.04 -38.27 9.93
CA ILE A 148 2.81 -39.17 10.79
C ILE A 148 3.16 -38.39 12.07
N ASN A 149 2.66 -38.85 13.21
CA ASN A 149 2.97 -38.21 14.49
C ASN A 149 4.41 -38.49 14.95
N SER A 150 4.82 -37.89 16.07
CA SER A 150 6.16 -38.09 16.64
C SER A 150 6.51 -39.54 16.99
N SER A 151 5.50 -40.41 17.12
CA SER A 151 5.66 -41.84 17.40
C SER A 151 5.72 -42.70 16.13
N GLY A 152 5.72 -42.10 14.94
CA GLY A 152 5.74 -42.81 13.66
C GLY A 152 4.38 -43.41 13.25
N VAL A 153 3.29 -43.06 13.94
CA VAL A 153 1.95 -43.59 13.67
C VAL A 153 1.22 -42.66 12.70
N VAL A 154 0.62 -43.25 11.65
CA VAL A 154 -0.26 -42.53 10.72
C VAL A 154 -1.57 -42.19 11.43
N GLN A 155 -1.88 -40.91 11.52
CA GLN A 155 -3.13 -40.39 12.09
C GLN A 155 -3.93 -39.65 11.02
N PRO A 156 -5.23 -39.96 10.86
CA PRO A 156 -6.09 -39.14 10.01
C PRO A 156 -6.30 -37.77 10.65
N PHE A 157 -6.57 -36.76 9.82
CA PHE A 157 -6.97 -35.43 10.28
C PHE A 157 -8.10 -34.89 9.40
N THR A 158 -8.93 -34.04 10.00
CA THR A 158 -9.86 -33.13 9.34
C THR A 158 -9.49 -31.71 9.72
N ASN A 159 -9.17 -30.87 8.73
CA ASN A 159 -8.82 -29.48 8.89
C ASN A 159 -9.92 -28.59 8.31
N ILE A 160 -10.65 -27.89 9.17
CA ILE A 160 -11.64 -26.89 8.76
C ILE A 160 -10.95 -25.53 8.69
N GLN A 161 -10.85 -24.96 7.49
CA GLN A 161 -10.09 -23.75 7.25
C GLN A 161 -10.98 -22.51 7.16
N ARG A 162 -10.43 -21.37 7.59
CA ARG A 162 -11.06 -20.05 7.53
C ARG A 162 -10.01 -18.97 7.36
N LEU A 163 -10.39 -17.89 6.68
CA LEU A 163 -9.70 -16.61 6.77
C LEU A 163 -10.35 -15.78 7.88
N ALA A 164 -9.57 -15.48 8.92
CA ALA A 164 -9.95 -14.50 9.91
C ALA A 164 -9.62 -13.11 9.36
N GLY A 165 -10.66 -12.36 9.04
CA GLY A 165 -10.56 -10.93 8.72
C GLY A 165 -10.16 -10.11 9.93
N SER A 166 -10.21 -8.79 9.79
CA SER A 166 -9.82 -7.89 10.88
C SER A 166 -10.57 -6.57 10.89
N HIS A 167 -10.51 -5.92 12.04
CA HIS A 167 -10.79 -4.50 12.21
C HIS A 167 -9.52 -3.81 12.68
N ALA A 168 -9.08 -2.82 11.90
CA ALA A 168 -7.85 -2.09 12.15
C ALA A 168 -8.14 -0.58 12.26
N SER A 169 -7.50 0.08 13.22
CA SER A 169 -7.46 1.53 13.29
C SER A 169 -6.08 2.01 13.73
N GLY A 170 -5.77 3.26 13.42
CA GLY A 170 -4.49 3.82 13.83
C GLY A 170 -4.38 5.31 13.59
N ILE A 171 -3.34 5.88 14.20
CA ILE A 171 -2.94 7.29 14.05
C ILE A 171 -1.45 7.37 13.79
N SER A 172 -1.03 8.34 12.98
CA SER A 172 0.37 8.52 12.60
C SER A 172 0.71 10.02 12.54
N PRO A 173 1.09 10.66 13.66
CA PRO A 173 1.77 11.94 13.62
C PRO A 173 3.13 11.82 12.92
N GLY A 174 3.45 12.81 12.11
CA GLY A 174 4.61 12.82 11.23
C GLY A 174 5.33 14.16 11.20
N PHE A 175 6.62 14.10 10.87
CA PHE A 175 7.46 15.25 10.62
C PHE A 175 8.30 15.01 9.37
N SER A 176 8.36 15.98 8.48
CA SER A 176 9.24 15.92 7.31
C SER A 176 9.94 17.23 7.04
N ILE A 177 11.11 17.14 6.41
CA ILE A 177 11.95 18.27 6.04
C ILE A 177 12.50 18.08 4.63
N GLN A 178 12.75 19.20 3.96
CA GLN A 178 13.59 19.25 2.77
C GLN A 178 15.03 19.56 3.20
N ALA A 179 15.83 18.53 3.47
CA ALA A 179 17.16 18.74 4.05
C ALA A 179 18.12 19.48 3.10
N TRP A 180 17.97 19.28 1.79
CA TRP A 180 18.62 20.07 0.74
C TRP A 180 17.82 20.01 -0.57
N GLN A 181 18.31 20.68 -1.62
CA GLN A 181 17.62 20.75 -2.90
C GLN A 181 17.34 19.33 -3.45
N GLY A 182 16.06 19.02 -3.61
CA GLY A 182 15.59 17.74 -4.13
C GLY A 182 15.53 16.60 -3.11
N MET A 183 16.04 16.75 -1.88
CA MET A 183 15.97 15.71 -0.85
C MET A 183 14.92 16.01 0.20
N ARG A 184 13.95 15.10 0.35
CA ARG A 184 12.95 15.12 1.42
C ARG A 184 13.14 13.90 2.29
N ALA A 185 13.24 14.13 3.59
CA ALA A 185 13.28 13.10 4.62
C ALA A 185 12.07 13.28 5.54
N GLY A 186 11.48 12.18 6.00
CA GLY A 186 10.36 12.22 6.93
C GLY A 186 10.36 11.04 7.88
N ILE A 187 9.78 11.26 9.05
CA ILE A 187 9.54 10.24 10.05
C ILE A 187 8.08 10.33 10.52
N ASP A 188 7.45 9.18 10.74
CA ASP A 188 6.13 9.07 11.35
C ASP A 188 6.21 8.15 12.57
N LEU A 189 5.48 8.49 13.62
CA LEU A 189 5.24 7.62 14.76
C LEU A 189 3.85 7.02 14.60
N ASN A 190 3.74 5.71 14.40
CA ASN A 190 2.47 5.04 14.11
C ASN A 190 1.94 4.34 15.36
N TYR A 191 0.69 4.53 15.70
CA TYR A 191 -0.03 3.66 16.65
C TYR A 191 -1.05 2.83 15.89
N ASP A 192 -0.97 1.51 16.07
CA ASP A 192 -1.83 0.55 15.41
C ASP A 192 -2.67 -0.22 16.43
N ASN A 193 -3.91 -0.51 16.08
CA ASN A 193 -4.78 -1.43 16.81
C ASN A 193 -5.52 -2.30 15.80
N VAL A 194 -5.08 -3.55 15.66
CA VAL A 194 -5.63 -4.54 14.72
C VAL A 194 -6.16 -5.72 15.50
N ARG A 195 -7.46 -5.97 15.42
CA ARG A 195 -8.11 -7.14 15.99
C ARG A 195 -8.47 -8.12 14.87
N TYR A 196 -8.01 -9.36 14.98
CA TYR A 196 -8.37 -10.44 14.07
C TYR A 196 -9.57 -11.21 14.61
N ASP A 197 -10.58 -11.39 13.77
CA ASP A 197 -11.83 -12.04 14.16
C ASP A 197 -11.70 -13.56 13.99
N MET A 198 -10.99 -14.22 14.89
CA MET A 198 -10.80 -15.68 14.90
C MET A 198 -12.02 -16.42 15.46
N ARG A 199 -12.31 -17.61 14.93
CA ARG A 199 -13.44 -18.46 15.32
C ARG A 199 -12.98 -19.72 16.06
N TYR A 200 -11.88 -20.33 15.62
CA TYR A 200 -11.43 -21.61 16.15
C TYR A 200 -10.36 -21.43 17.23
N GLU A 201 -9.58 -20.35 17.14
CA GLU A 201 -8.66 -19.91 18.18
C GLU A 201 -9.14 -18.62 18.88
N PRO A 202 -8.60 -18.29 20.07
CA PRO A 202 -8.85 -17.00 20.70
C PRO A 202 -8.46 -15.83 19.79
N SER A 203 -9.33 -14.81 19.70
CA SER A 203 -9.04 -13.63 18.88
C SER A 203 -7.71 -12.97 19.27
N THR A 204 -6.84 -12.77 18.29
CA THR A 204 -5.55 -12.10 18.48
C THR A 204 -5.69 -10.60 18.20
N THR A 205 -5.03 -9.77 19.01
CA THR A 205 -5.00 -8.31 18.82
C THR A 205 -3.55 -7.83 18.75
N ALA A 206 -3.16 -7.26 17.63
CA ALA A 206 -1.88 -6.60 17.41
C ALA A 206 -2.06 -5.09 17.68
N LYS A 207 -1.57 -4.62 18.83
CA LYS A 207 -1.64 -3.20 19.20
C LYS A 207 -0.31 -2.67 19.71
N GLY A 208 0.10 -1.49 19.24
CA GLY A 208 1.41 -0.98 19.61
C GLY A 208 1.83 0.25 18.84
N TRP A 209 2.94 0.84 19.31
CA TRP A 209 3.64 1.91 18.62
C TRP A 209 4.69 1.34 17.67
N GLY A 210 4.86 2.00 16.54
CA GLY A 210 5.86 1.73 15.53
C GLY A 210 6.35 3.02 14.91
N GLY A 211 7.22 2.92 13.91
CA GLY A 211 7.80 4.07 13.24
C GLY A 211 7.92 3.85 11.75
N THR A 212 7.76 4.92 10.96
CA THR A 212 8.06 4.91 9.53
C THR A 212 9.10 5.96 9.23
N ALA A 213 10.11 5.61 8.45
CA ALA A 213 11.05 6.55 7.86
C ALA A 213 10.89 6.56 6.34
N HIS A 214 10.94 7.74 5.75
CA HIS A 214 10.85 7.94 4.31
C HIS A 214 11.97 8.86 3.84
N LEU A 215 12.54 8.52 2.70
CA LEU A 215 13.57 9.29 2.03
C LEU A 215 13.19 9.39 0.55
N ARG A 216 13.30 10.59 -0.02
CA ARG A 216 13.18 10.80 -1.46
C ARG A 216 14.22 11.81 -1.91
N GLN A 217 14.97 11.48 -2.97
CA GLN A 217 15.98 12.32 -3.58
C GLN A 217 15.68 12.49 -5.06
N GLN A 218 15.51 13.72 -5.49
CA GLN A 218 15.47 14.11 -6.90
C GLN A 218 16.92 14.17 -7.44
N LEU A 219 17.19 13.42 -8.49
CA LEU A 219 18.48 13.31 -9.19
C LEU A 219 18.36 14.03 -10.55
N GLY A 220 18.68 15.32 -10.58
CA GLY A 220 18.46 16.18 -11.76
C GLY A 220 16.98 16.50 -11.98
N ASP A 221 16.59 16.87 -13.19
CA ASP A 221 15.24 17.43 -13.41
C ASP A 221 14.14 16.37 -13.53
N TYR A 222 14.52 15.15 -13.95
CA TYR A 222 13.55 14.12 -14.34
C TYR A 222 13.58 12.88 -13.47
N ILE A 223 14.70 12.54 -12.85
CA ILE A 223 14.81 11.28 -12.12
C ILE A 223 14.65 11.54 -10.63
N ALA A 224 13.93 10.67 -9.93
CA ALA A 224 13.93 10.64 -8.48
C ALA A 224 14.07 9.21 -7.98
N VAL A 225 14.73 9.05 -6.85
CA VAL A 225 14.80 7.80 -6.10
C VAL A 225 14.14 8.00 -4.75
N GLY A 226 13.52 6.95 -4.22
CA GLY A 226 12.92 6.98 -2.90
C GLY A 226 13.03 5.64 -2.21
N ALA A 227 12.99 5.68 -0.89
CA ALA A 227 12.96 4.52 -0.04
C ALA A 227 12.10 4.80 1.19
N SER A 228 11.40 3.79 1.68
CA SER A 228 10.71 3.86 2.96
C SER A 228 10.85 2.54 3.72
N ALA A 229 10.85 2.66 5.05
CA ALA A 229 10.86 1.54 5.97
C ALA A 229 9.88 1.84 7.10
N ALA A 230 8.90 0.96 7.29
CA ALA A 230 7.92 1.01 8.35
C ALA A 230 8.11 -0.21 9.26
N VAL A 231 8.28 0.03 10.55
CA VAL A 231 8.25 -1.00 11.59
C VAL A 231 6.97 -0.76 12.37
N ARG A 232 5.94 -1.58 12.11
CA ARG A 232 4.60 -1.44 12.70
C ARG A 232 4.22 -2.70 13.45
N GLU A 233 3.17 -2.63 14.26
CA GLU A 233 2.76 -3.77 15.08
C GLU A 233 2.25 -4.96 14.24
N PRO A 234 1.35 -4.79 13.24
CA PRO A 234 0.89 -5.91 12.41
C PRO A 234 1.92 -6.36 11.35
N PHE A 235 2.86 -5.50 10.94
CA PHE A 235 3.83 -5.83 9.88
C PHE A 235 5.05 -4.90 9.89
N ASN A 236 6.13 -5.31 9.23
CA ASN A 236 7.16 -4.39 8.75
C ASN A 236 7.03 -4.23 7.23
N HIS A 237 7.24 -3.03 6.70
CA HIS A 237 7.11 -2.75 5.27
C HIS A 237 8.31 -1.98 4.75
N TYR A 238 8.85 -2.40 3.62
CA TYR A 238 10.01 -1.79 2.97
C TYR A 238 9.65 -1.51 1.52
N GLN A 239 9.96 -0.31 1.05
CA GLN A 239 9.71 0.08 -0.33
C GLN A 239 10.91 0.82 -0.89
N ALA A 240 11.22 0.56 -2.16
CA ALA A 240 12.11 1.38 -2.98
C ALA A 240 11.37 1.83 -4.24
N GLU A 241 11.65 3.05 -4.68
CA GLU A 241 11.06 3.62 -5.89
C GLU A 241 12.12 4.30 -6.76
N LEU A 242 11.98 4.13 -8.07
CA LEU A 242 12.66 4.90 -9.11
C LEU A 242 11.59 5.58 -9.96
N ALA A 243 11.62 6.91 -10.03
CA ALA A 243 10.62 7.71 -10.70
C ALA A 243 11.24 8.55 -11.81
N TRP A 244 10.52 8.65 -12.93
CA TRP A 244 10.74 9.60 -14.02
C TRP A 244 9.59 10.60 -14.01
N ASN A 245 9.87 11.79 -13.48
CA ASN A 245 8.94 12.90 -13.33
C ASN A 245 9.00 13.79 -14.58
N THR A 246 7.85 14.27 -15.06
CA THR A 246 7.74 15.30 -16.10
C THR A 246 8.47 14.91 -17.38
N LEU A 247 7.94 13.89 -18.08
CA LEU A 247 8.52 13.42 -19.33
C LEU A 247 8.62 14.57 -20.37
N PRO A 248 9.82 14.90 -20.88
CA PRO A 248 10.08 16.11 -21.68
C PRO A 248 9.16 16.32 -22.90
N CYS A 249 8.58 15.25 -23.44
CA CYS A 249 7.75 15.30 -24.65
C CYS A 249 6.27 14.92 -24.42
N TYR A 250 5.91 14.47 -23.22
CA TYR A 250 4.59 13.89 -22.95
C TYR A 250 3.76 14.69 -21.94
N GLY A 251 4.35 15.71 -21.30
CA GLY A 251 3.67 16.60 -20.36
C GLY A 251 3.76 16.11 -18.91
N ALA A 252 2.71 16.38 -18.13
CA ALA A 252 2.64 16.13 -16.70
C ALA A 252 2.37 14.65 -16.34
N TRP A 253 3.14 13.74 -16.95
CA TRP A 253 3.17 12.33 -16.58
C TRP A 253 4.31 12.04 -15.61
N SER A 254 4.07 11.12 -14.68
CA SER A 254 5.10 10.51 -13.84
C SER A 254 5.05 8.99 -14.03
N LEU A 255 6.20 8.41 -14.36
CA LEU A 255 6.39 6.96 -14.42
C LEU A 255 7.19 6.52 -13.21
N LYS A 256 6.82 5.42 -12.56
CA LYS A 256 7.57 4.89 -11.41
C LYS A 256 7.72 3.39 -11.48
N LEU A 257 8.90 2.89 -11.15
CA LEU A 257 9.13 1.50 -10.82
C LEU A 257 9.23 1.39 -9.29
N ILE A 258 8.47 0.48 -8.70
CA ILE A 258 8.35 0.29 -7.26
C ILE A 258 8.70 -1.16 -6.93
N GLY A 259 9.57 -1.38 -5.96
CA GLY A 259 9.76 -2.67 -5.31
C GLY A 259 9.29 -2.58 -3.87
N ALA A 260 8.47 -3.52 -3.43
CA ALA A 260 7.90 -3.52 -2.08
C ALA A 260 7.99 -4.91 -1.44
N TYR A 261 8.29 -4.94 -0.15
CA TYR A 261 8.29 -6.15 0.68
C TYR A 261 7.63 -5.88 2.03
N THR A 262 6.70 -6.75 2.41
CA THR A 262 5.97 -6.70 3.68
C THR A 262 6.21 -7.99 4.45
N ILE A 263 6.70 -7.85 5.67
CA ILE A 263 6.89 -8.94 6.62
C ILE A 263 5.73 -8.89 7.61
N GLY A 264 4.82 -9.86 7.55
CA GLY A 264 3.71 -9.94 8.47
C GLY A 264 4.15 -10.43 9.87
N LYS A 265 3.40 -10.01 10.89
CA LYS A 265 3.54 -10.44 12.29
C LYS A 265 2.22 -11.06 12.75
N HIS A 266 2.20 -11.74 13.89
CA HIS A 266 0.96 -12.31 14.45
C HIS A 266 0.20 -13.21 13.45
N SER A 267 0.93 -14.11 12.79
CA SER A 267 0.43 -15.02 11.73
C SER A 267 -0.03 -14.34 10.43
N LEU A 268 0.19 -13.03 10.29
CA LEU A 268 0.00 -12.34 9.03
C LEU A 268 1.05 -12.82 8.00
N PRO A 269 0.66 -13.19 6.77
CA PRO A 269 1.61 -13.64 5.75
C PRO A 269 2.56 -12.54 5.26
N ASN A 270 3.67 -12.98 4.66
CA ASN A 270 4.61 -12.09 3.99
C ASN A 270 4.16 -11.84 2.55
N THR A 271 4.38 -10.63 2.02
CA THR A 271 4.09 -10.31 0.62
C THR A 271 5.22 -9.51 -0.01
N TYR A 272 5.43 -9.67 -1.31
CA TYR A 272 6.29 -8.80 -2.11
C TYR A 272 5.64 -8.46 -3.44
N ASN A 273 6.00 -7.29 -3.97
CA ASN A 273 5.46 -6.75 -5.21
C ASN A 273 6.55 -6.00 -5.99
N VAL A 274 6.47 -6.04 -7.32
CA VAL A 274 7.16 -5.13 -8.23
C VAL A 274 6.11 -4.40 -9.05
N GLY A 275 5.92 -3.10 -8.82
CA GLY A 275 4.90 -2.30 -9.46
C GLY A 275 5.45 -1.32 -10.49
N PHE A 276 4.71 -1.08 -11.56
CA PHE A 276 4.88 0.05 -12.45
C PHE A 276 3.73 1.03 -12.24
N THR A 277 4.02 2.31 -11.99
CA THR A 277 3.01 3.36 -11.77
C THR A 277 3.06 4.37 -12.91
N VAL A 278 1.88 4.77 -13.37
CA VAL A 278 1.66 5.82 -14.36
C VAL A 278 0.68 6.84 -13.76
N ASP A 279 1.17 8.00 -13.38
CA ASP A 279 0.35 9.09 -12.84
C ASP A 279 0.24 10.23 -13.87
N TYR A 280 -0.98 10.73 -14.08
CA TYR A 280 -1.24 11.91 -14.90
C TYR A 280 -1.75 13.06 -14.02
N PHE A 281 -1.16 14.25 -14.17
CA PHE A 281 -1.54 15.45 -13.45
C PHE A 281 -2.06 16.50 -14.43
N LEU A 282 -3.39 16.66 -14.51
CA LEU A 282 -4.00 17.47 -15.58
C LEU A 282 -3.65 18.97 -15.47
N ASP A 283 -3.57 19.47 -14.24
CA ASP A 283 -3.38 20.90 -13.93
C ASP A 283 -1.95 21.22 -13.45
N MET A 284 -0.99 20.32 -13.65
CA MET A 284 0.38 20.55 -13.19
C MET A 284 1.18 21.35 -14.21
N MET A 285 1.13 22.68 -14.09
CA MET A 285 2.13 23.57 -14.67
C MET A 285 3.23 23.84 -13.63
N ARG A 286 4.50 23.91 -14.05
CA ARG A 286 5.64 24.20 -13.15
C ARG A 286 6.39 25.42 -13.66
N GLY A 287 7.00 26.18 -12.76
CA GLY A 287 7.86 27.32 -13.09
C GLY A 287 7.24 28.71 -12.87
N ILE A 288 6.02 28.77 -12.31
CA ILE A 288 5.44 29.98 -11.74
C ILE A 288 5.20 29.69 -10.25
N PRO A 289 5.63 30.56 -9.31
CA PRO A 289 5.57 30.26 -7.87
C PRO A 289 4.17 29.85 -7.36
N GLU A 290 3.10 30.43 -7.92
CA GLU A 290 1.73 30.08 -7.57
C GLU A 290 1.32 28.68 -8.08
N GLU A 291 1.78 28.31 -9.27
CA GLU A 291 1.58 26.98 -9.85
C GLU A 291 2.37 25.90 -9.10
N ASP A 292 3.53 26.26 -8.53
CA ASP A 292 4.31 25.33 -7.70
C ASP A 292 3.54 24.97 -6.40
N VAL A 293 2.73 25.88 -5.84
CA VAL A 293 1.81 25.58 -4.72
C VAL A 293 0.79 24.53 -5.13
N LYS A 294 0.17 24.70 -6.31
CA LYS A 294 -0.83 23.78 -6.83
C LYS A 294 -0.21 22.41 -7.14
N ALA A 295 0.98 22.39 -7.72
CA ALA A 295 1.73 21.17 -8.00
C ALA A 295 2.09 20.39 -6.72
N ASP A 296 2.55 21.07 -5.67
CA ASP A 296 2.83 20.45 -4.37
C ASP A 296 1.57 19.85 -3.74
N PHE A 297 0.46 20.58 -3.80
CA PHE A 297 -0.83 20.11 -3.28
C PHE A 297 -1.35 18.90 -4.07
N LEU A 298 -1.29 18.92 -5.40
CA LEU A 298 -1.65 17.79 -6.26
C LEU A 298 -0.74 16.58 -6.00
N ALA A 299 0.56 16.78 -5.79
CA ALA A 299 1.49 15.72 -5.42
C ALA A 299 1.16 15.12 -4.04
N TRP A 300 0.72 15.94 -3.09
CA TRP A 300 0.24 15.47 -1.79
C TRP A 300 -1.09 14.72 -1.89
N MET A 301 -2.00 15.15 -2.76
CA MET A 301 -3.29 14.51 -3.02
C MET A 301 -3.15 13.14 -3.71
N ALA A 302 -2.16 12.99 -4.59
CA ALA A 302 -1.87 11.71 -5.25
C ALA A 302 -1.42 10.60 -4.28
N LYS A 303 -0.96 10.97 -3.08
CA LYS A 303 -0.71 10.02 -1.99
C LYS A 303 -1.98 9.92 -1.15
N PRO A 304 -2.63 8.76 -1.02
CA PRO A 304 -3.82 8.63 -0.20
C PRO A 304 -3.49 8.83 1.29
N ALA A 305 -4.48 9.20 2.11
CA ALA A 305 -4.32 9.31 3.56
C ALA A 305 -4.23 7.94 4.25
N VAL A 306 -4.84 6.92 3.66
CA VAL A 306 -4.69 5.51 4.04
C VAL A 306 -4.14 4.72 2.86
N TYR A 307 -3.14 3.90 3.13
CA TYR A 307 -2.60 2.93 2.18
C TYR A 307 -2.16 1.69 2.94
N MET A 308 -2.85 0.58 2.72
CA MET A 308 -2.55 -0.71 3.34
C MET A 308 -1.71 -1.54 2.39
N PRO A 309 -0.45 -1.91 2.75
CA PRO A 309 0.43 -2.62 1.82
C PRO A 309 -0.10 -4.01 1.48
N GLN A 310 -0.84 -4.63 2.41
CA GLN A 310 -1.52 -5.90 2.21
C GLN A 310 -2.84 -5.97 3.00
N VAL A 311 -3.69 -6.93 2.63
CA VAL A 311 -4.91 -7.25 3.39
C VAL A 311 -4.55 -7.80 4.76
N LEU A 312 -5.17 -7.24 5.80
CA LEU A 312 -4.99 -7.66 7.19
C LEU A 312 -5.94 -8.83 7.50
N ALA A 313 -5.61 -10.01 7.01
CA ALA A 313 -6.31 -11.25 7.32
C ALA A 313 -5.29 -12.34 7.66
N ILE A 314 -5.65 -13.27 8.54
CA ILE A 314 -4.81 -14.38 8.98
C ILE A 314 -5.53 -15.72 8.79
N ALA A 315 -4.76 -16.81 8.77
CA ALA A 315 -5.31 -18.16 8.82
C ALA A 315 -5.96 -18.40 10.18
N ASP A 316 -7.11 -19.09 10.17
CA ASP A 316 -7.82 -19.58 11.36
C ASP A 316 -8.36 -20.98 11.02
N GLU A 317 -8.13 -21.96 11.87
CA GLU A 317 -8.44 -23.35 11.55
C GLU A 317 -8.78 -24.20 12.77
N SER A 318 -9.47 -25.32 12.53
CA SER A 318 -9.73 -26.34 13.53
C SER A 318 -9.32 -27.71 12.99
N VAL A 319 -8.44 -28.38 13.73
CA VAL A 319 -7.91 -29.70 13.38
C VAL A 319 -8.45 -30.74 14.37
N SER A 320 -9.05 -31.81 13.84
CA SER A 320 -9.57 -32.96 14.60
C SER A 320 -9.13 -34.29 14.03
#